data_AF-V9ES37-F1
#
_entry.id   AF-V9ES37-F1
#
_cell.length_a   1.000
_cell.length_b   1.000
_cell.length_c   1.000
_cell.angle_alpha   90.00
_cell.angle_beta   90.00
_cell.angle_gamma   90.00
#
_symmetry.space_group_name_H-M   'P 1'
#
loop_
_entity.id
_entity.type
_entity.pdbx_description
1 polymer ?
#
loop_
_entity_poly.entity_id
_entity_poly.type
_entity_poly.pdbx_seq_one_letter_code
_entity_poly.pdbx_strand_id
1 'polypeptide(L)'
;MAPRQVKTKVFALLVSISLVVSTIDANVWPTNGVCGSRVRYSWDALSVDDKKLYRDAIATAMSTGYHALFVEVHSDRNSFKEAHNTCGMMFWHRRFLLAYEDMLRSLGTKFACITIPYWDYFADYAKFLTNVCTNFEDCSTFLKDMGGSSGPFASLTINGNVVNGNCVNGLASPYANFTNFCEKSTISGSSCSGCIPRGAWSLENYPSGICYSSLAKYLSLQFGFAWFSQNIHYGVHQSIHNTAMGAMATYPTSADPIFYSHHATVDLIHQLYYDCQIGRPLTDTEKKKR
;
A
#
# COMPACT_ATOMS: atom_id res chain seq x y z
N MET A 1 41.18 -46.23 -16.66
CA MET A 1 40.53 -44.90 -16.55
C MET A 1 39.10 -45.03 -17.04
N ALA A 2 38.13 -45.05 -16.14
CA ALA A 2 36.71 -45.15 -16.46
C ALA A 2 36.05 -43.75 -16.44
N PRO A 3 35.05 -43.48 -17.28
CA PRO A 3 34.44 -42.16 -17.37
C PRO A 3 33.48 -41.92 -16.18
N ARG A 4 33.54 -40.71 -15.64
CA ARG A 4 32.77 -40.26 -14.47
C ARG A 4 31.34 -39.92 -14.93
N GLN A 5 30.35 -40.73 -14.52
CA GLN A 5 28.94 -40.43 -14.77
C GLN A 5 28.48 -39.23 -13.93
N VAL A 6 27.97 -38.20 -14.59
CA VAL A 6 27.22 -37.09 -13.97
C VAL A 6 25.78 -37.57 -13.76
N LYS A 7 25.36 -37.76 -12.51
CA LYS A 7 23.97 -38.06 -12.16
C LYS A 7 23.17 -36.76 -12.13
N THR A 8 22.43 -36.47 -13.20
CA THR A 8 21.43 -35.40 -13.24
C THR A 8 20.24 -35.83 -12.40
N LYS A 9 20.07 -35.26 -11.19
CA LYS A 9 18.85 -35.45 -10.40
C LYS A 9 17.80 -34.48 -10.90
N VAL A 10 16.88 -34.97 -11.73
CA VAL A 10 15.63 -34.26 -12.07
C VAL A 10 14.71 -34.38 -10.85
N PHE A 11 14.52 -33.29 -10.11
CA PHE A 11 13.47 -33.20 -9.10
C PHE A 11 12.14 -32.96 -9.82
N ALA A 12 11.29 -33.98 -9.84
CA ALA A 12 9.89 -33.81 -10.23
C ALA A 12 9.15 -33.06 -9.11
N LEU A 13 8.80 -31.80 -9.36
CA LEU A 13 7.98 -31.01 -8.46
C LEU A 13 6.51 -31.43 -8.68
N LEU A 14 5.98 -32.28 -7.81
CA LEU A 14 4.54 -32.56 -7.77
C LEU A 14 3.84 -31.36 -7.13
N VAL A 15 3.30 -30.47 -7.97
CA VAL A 15 2.38 -29.42 -7.52
C VAL A 15 1.03 -30.08 -7.27
N SER A 16 0.78 -30.47 -6.02
CA SER A 16 -0.56 -30.84 -5.57
C SER A 16 -1.42 -29.58 -5.52
N ILE A 17 -2.19 -29.33 -6.58
CA ILE A 17 -3.25 -28.32 -6.60
C ILE A 17 -4.37 -28.85 -5.70
N SER A 18 -4.32 -28.47 -4.43
CA SER A 18 -5.50 -28.56 -3.57
C SER A 18 -6.41 -27.39 -3.94
N LEU A 19 -7.42 -27.65 -4.77
CA LEU A 19 -8.55 -26.75 -4.95
C LEU A 19 -9.33 -26.73 -3.64
N VAL A 20 -8.92 -25.86 -2.72
CA VAL A 20 -9.83 -25.37 -1.69
C VAL A 20 -10.76 -24.42 -2.43
N VAL A 21 -11.97 -24.88 -2.74
CA VAL A 21 -13.08 -24.00 -3.08
C VAL A 21 -13.42 -23.26 -1.79
N SER A 22 -12.65 -22.22 -1.47
CA SER A 22 -13.04 -21.24 -0.47
C SER A 22 -14.18 -20.47 -1.09
N THR A 23 -15.35 -20.54 -0.46
CA THR A 23 -16.44 -19.60 -0.70
C THR A 23 -15.86 -18.18 -0.65
N ILE A 24 -15.70 -17.58 -1.82
CA ILE A 24 -15.64 -16.13 -1.99
C ILE A 24 -16.84 -15.56 -1.22
N ASP A 25 -16.57 -14.64 -0.29
CA ASP A 25 -17.52 -13.87 0.56
C ASP A 25 -17.48 -14.11 2.08
N ALA A 26 -16.56 -14.92 2.62
CA ALA A 26 -16.35 -14.91 4.08
C ALA A 26 -15.47 -13.72 4.51
N ASN A 27 -15.93 -12.94 5.50
CA ASN A 27 -15.16 -11.84 6.08
C ASN A 27 -13.81 -12.36 6.63
N VAL A 28 -12.72 -11.71 6.24
CA VAL A 28 -11.36 -12.08 6.70
C VAL A 28 -11.02 -11.46 8.06
N TRP A 29 -11.72 -10.40 8.46
CA TRP A 29 -11.52 -9.75 9.75
C TRP A 29 -12.71 -9.96 10.70
N PRO A 30 -12.54 -10.75 11.77
CA PRO A 30 -13.53 -10.84 12.84
C PRO A 30 -13.73 -9.48 13.52
N THR A 31 -14.99 -9.15 13.82
CA THR A 31 -15.36 -7.89 14.51
C THR A 31 -15.59 -8.08 16.01
N ASN A 32 -15.47 -9.30 16.53
CA ASN A 32 -15.62 -9.64 17.95
C ASN A 32 -14.36 -9.36 18.80
N GLY A 33 -13.28 -8.86 18.18
CA GLY A 33 -12.01 -8.56 18.85
C GLY A 33 -11.09 -9.76 19.09
N VAL A 34 -11.49 -10.97 18.71
CA VAL A 34 -10.66 -12.18 18.82
C VAL A 34 -9.95 -12.42 17.49
N CYS A 35 -8.67 -12.07 17.44
CA CYS A 35 -7.88 -12.09 16.21
C CYS A 35 -6.93 -13.29 16.14
N GLY A 36 -6.76 -13.83 14.94
CA GLY A 36 -5.64 -14.73 14.62
C GLY A 36 -4.35 -13.97 14.32
N SER A 37 -3.39 -14.67 13.70
CA SER A 37 -2.20 -14.06 13.13
C SER A 37 -2.56 -12.97 12.12
N ARG A 38 -1.78 -11.89 12.09
CA ARG A 38 -1.99 -10.81 11.12
C ARG A 38 -1.56 -11.27 9.74
N VAL A 39 -2.49 -11.18 8.79
CA VAL A 39 -2.26 -11.48 7.36
C VAL A 39 -2.76 -10.29 6.57
N ARG A 40 -1.91 -9.71 5.72
CA ARG A 40 -2.32 -8.66 4.79
C ARG A 40 -2.86 -9.30 3.52
N TYR A 41 -4.05 -8.87 3.11
CA TYR A 41 -4.73 -9.35 1.92
C TYR A 41 -4.68 -8.32 0.79
N SER A 42 -4.82 -8.77 -0.46
CA SER A 42 -5.08 -7.84 -1.57
C SER A 42 -6.39 -7.13 -1.31
N TRP A 43 -6.48 -5.84 -1.65
CA TRP A 43 -7.75 -5.11 -1.63
C TRP A 43 -8.87 -5.86 -2.40
N ASP A 44 -8.52 -6.46 -3.53
CA ASP A 44 -9.48 -7.17 -4.38
C ASP A 44 -9.95 -8.51 -3.80
N ALA A 45 -9.24 -9.03 -2.79
CA ALA A 45 -9.63 -10.25 -2.08
C ALA A 45 -10.53 -9.98 -0.86
N LEU A 46 -10.70 -8.71 -0.46
CA LEU A 46 -11.56 -8.34 0.65
C LEU A 46 -13.04 -8.41 0.27
N SER A 47 -13.85 -8.89 1.22
CA SER A 47 -15.30 -8.83 1.12
C SER A 47 -15.81 -7.38 1.11
N VAL A 48 -17.07 -7.19 0.71
CA VAL A 48 -17.75 -5.89 0.78
C VAL A 48 -17.75 -5.33 2.21
N ASP A 49 -17.95 -6.18 3.22
CA ASP A 49 -18.01 -5.75 4.61
C ASP A 49 -16.62 -5.45 5.17
N ASP A 50 -15.59 -6.20 4.80
CA ASP A 50 -14.21 -5.89 5.17
C ASP A 50 -13.76 -4.54 4.57
N LYS A 51 -14.08 -4.27 3.29
CA LYS A 51 -13.77 -2.96 2.67
C LYS A 51 -14.45 -1.81 3.42
N LYS A 52 -15.71 -1.97 3.82
CA LYS A 52 -16.44 -0.98 4.65
C LYS A 52 -15.84 -0.85 6.05
N LEU A 53 -15.38 -1.95 6.65
CA LEU A 53 -14.72 -1.92 7.96
C LEU A 53 -13.40 -1.14 7.90
N TYR A 54 -12.61 -1.33 6.84
CA TYR A 54 -11.36 -0.58 6.63
C TYR A 54 -11.63 0.91 6.38
N ARG A 55 -12.62 1.23 5.54
CA ARG A 55 -13.11 2.61 5.36
C ARG A 55 -13.45 3.26 6.70
N ASP A 56 -14.24 2.59 7.53
CA ASP A 56 -14.68 3.11 8.82
C ASP A 56 -13.51 3.35 9.77
N ALA A 57 -12.49 2.47 9.75
CA ALA A 57 -11.29 2.65 10.54
C ALA A 57 -10.52 3.91 10.13
N ILE A 58 -10.32 4.13 8.82
CA ILE A 58 -9.67 5.35 8.29
C ILE A 58 -10.49 6.60 8.63
N ALA A 59 -11.80 6.58 8.40
CA ALA A 59 -12.67 7.71 8.71
C ALA A 59 -12.63 8.05 10.21
N THR A 60 -12.57 7.03 11.07
CA THR A 60 -12.41 7.20 12.52
C THR A 60 -11.05 7.80 12.85
N ALA A 61 -9.96 7.32 12.22
CA ALA A 61 -8.62 7.87 12.40
C ALA A 61 -8.51 9.34 11.99
N MET A 62 -9.22 9.75 10.93
CA MET A 62 -9.30 11.15 10.50
C MET A 62 -10.09 11.98 11.52
N SER A 63 -11.26 11.50 11.95
CA SER A 63 -12.12 12.23 12.92
C SER A 63 -11.46 12.42 14.29
N THR A 64 -10.57 11.51 14.69
CA THR A 64 -9.83 11.57 15.96
C THR A 64 -8.52 12.35 15.86
N GLY A 65 -8.14 12.81 14.66
CA GLY A 65 -6.89 13.52 14.39
C GLY A 65 -5.65 12.62 14.30
N TYR A 66 -5.78 11.31 14.56
CA TYR A 66 -4.66 10.38 14.51
C TYR A 66 -4.09 10.22 13.10
N HIS A 67 -4.93 10.24 12.06
CA HIS A 67 -4.41 10.22 10.69
C HIS A 67 -3.48 11.42 10.43
N ALA A 68 -3.86 12.63 10.85
CA ALA A 68 -3.06 13.83 10.66
C ALA A 68 -1.71 13.77 11.39
N LEU A 69 -1.62 13.12 12.57
CA LEU A 69 -0.34 12.90 13.26
C LEU A 69 0.62 12.04 12.41
N PHE A 70 0.14 11.02 11.70
CA PHE A 70 0.98 10.23 10.81
C PHE A 70 1.43 11.03 9.57
N VAL A 71 0.59 11.93 9.07
CA VAL A 71 0.98 12.90 8.04
C VAL A 71 2.12 13.77 8.52
N GLU A 72 2.01 14.30 9.74
CA GLU A 72 3.04 15.14 10.36
C GLU A 72 4.35 14.40 10.57
N VAL A 73 4.31 13.16 11.08
CA VAL A 73 5.51 12.32 11.26
C VAL A 73 6.20 12.06 9.93
N HIS A 74 5.46 11.72 8.87
CA HIS A 74 6.07 11.42 7.57
C HIS A 74 6.63 12.67 6.89
N SER A 75 5.95 13.81 7.02
CA SER A 75 6.34 15.07 6.37
C SER A 75 7.34 15.91 7.16
N ASP A 76 7.64 15.55 8.42
CA ASP A 76 8.77 16.11 9.14
C ASP A 76 10.08 15.89 8.36
N ARG A 77 10.93 16.92 8.27
CA ARG A 77 12.12 16.89 7.41
C ARG A 77 13.16 15.87 7.84
N ASN A 78 13.31 15.60 9.13
CA ASN A 78 14.30 14.64 9.61
C ASN A 78 13.79 13.23 9.37
N SER A 79 12.53 12.97 9.74
CA SER A 79 11.83 11.72 9.46
C SER A 79 11.82 11.37 7.97
N PHE A 80 11.48 12.33 7.10
CA PHE A 80 11.44 12.14 5.65
C PHE A 80 12.81 11.73 5.08
N LYS A 81 13.91 12.29 5.60
CA LYS A 81 15.28 11.93 5.20
C LYS A 81 15.68 10.52 5.64
N GLU A 82 15.15 10.02 6.75
CA GLU A 82 15.37 8.64 7.17
C GLU A 82 14.54 7.68 6.31
N ALA A 83 13.31 8.07 6.02
CA ALA A 83 12.34 7.32 5.22
C ALA A 83 12.75 7.16 3.75
N HIS A 84 13.50 8.11 3.18
CA HIS A 84 13.83 8.15 1.75
C HIS A 84 15.32 8.33 1.49
N ASN A 85 15.79 7.91 0.31
CA ASN A 85 17.18 8.04 -0.13
C ASN A 85 18.21 7.33 0.77
N THR A 86 17.76 6.33 1.54
CA THR A 86 18.60 5.46 2.36
C THR A 86 18.31 4.00 2.03
N CYS A 87 19.23 3.08 2.38
CA CYS A 87 18.93 1.65 2.39
C CYS A 87 17.90 1.24 3.47
N GLY A 88 17.56 2.18 4.36
CA GLY A 88 16.54 2.03 5.39
C GLY A 88 15.11 2.23 4.88
N MET A 89 14.90 2.75 3.67
CA MET A 89 13.57 3.12 3.14
C MET A 89 12.52 2.03 3.37
N MET A 90 12.81 0.78 2.98
CA MET A 90 11.84 -0.32 3.10
C MET A 90 11.55 -0.70 4.56
N PHE A 91 12.54 -0.59 5.45
CA PHE A 91 12.37 -0.90 6.88
C PHE A 91 11.63 0.21 7.61
N TRP A 92 11.96 1.46 7.30
CA TRP A 92 11.30 2.63 7.86
C TRP A 92 9.80 2.58 7.54
N HIS A 93 9.45 2.34 6.26
CA HIS A 93 8.06 2.23 5.84
C HIS A 93 7.36 0.99 6.41
N ARG A 94 8.04 -0.16 6.55
CA ARG A 94 7.49 -1.34 7.26
C ARG A 94 7.08 -1.00 8.69
N ARG A 95 7.95 -0.30 9.43
CA ARG A 95 7.66 0.13 10.80
C ARG A 95 6.56 1.18 10.85
N PHE A 96 6.55 2.12 9.91
CA PHE A 96 5.50 3.14 9.80
C PHE A 96 4.12 2.52 9.53
N LEU A 97 4.03 1.54 8.62
CA LEU A 97 2.82 0.77 8.36
C LEU A 97 2.35 -0.01 9.58
N LEU A 98 3.27 -0.66 10.33
CA LEU A 98 2.91 -1.37 11.55
C LEU A 98 2.30 -0.42 12.59
N ALA A 99 2.91 0.75 12.79
CA ALA A 99 2.39 1.76 13.70
C ALA A 99 1.01 2.28 13.27
N TYR A 100 0.80 2.52 11.96
CA TYR A 100 -0.50 2.96 11.46
C TYR A 100 -1.58 1.89 11.61
N GLU A 101 -1.24 0.63 11.31
CA GLU A 101 -2.13 -0.52 11.50
C GLU A 101 -2.50 -0.70 12.98
N ASP A 102 -1.53 -0.60 13.90
CA ASP A 102 -1.78 -0.66 15.35
C ASP A 102 -2.68 0.48 15.82
N MET A 103 -2.46 1.69 15.29
CA MET A 103 -3.35 2.83 15.55
C MET A 103 -4.78 2.51 15.10
N LEU A 104 -4.99 2.04 13.87
CA LEU A 104 -6.33 1.71 13.38
C LEU A 104 -7.00 0.62 14.24
N ARG A 105 -6.24 -0.42 14.63
CA ARG A 105 -6.72 -1.51 15.48
C ARG A 105 -7.08 -1.04 16.90
N SER A 106 -6.47 0.05 17.38
CA SER A 106 -6.75 0.65 18.69
C SER A 106 -8.05 1.46 18.74
N LEU A 107 -8.61 1.84 17.58
CA LEU A 107 -9.79 2.72 17.49
C LEU A 107 -11.12 2.06 17.92
N GLY A 108 -11.10 0.76 18.25
CA GLY A 108 -12.24 0.06 18.81
C GLY A 108 -12.21 -1.44 18.54
N THR A 109 -12.98 -2.20 19.33
CA THR A 109 -13.00 -3.67 19.28
C THR A 109 -13.30 -4.22 17.88
N LYS A 110 -14.18 -3.56 17.12
CA LYS A 110 -14.51 -4.00 15.75
C LYS A 110 -13.34 -3.87 14.76
N PHE A 111 -12.38 -2.99 15.03
CA PHE A 111 -11.20 -2.79 14.19
C PHE A 111 -10.01 -3.63 14.64
N ALA A 112 -10.09 -4.27 15.80
CA ALA A 112 -8.96 -4.90 16.46
C ALA A 112 -8.26 -5.96 15.61
N CYS A 113 -8.91 -6.51 14.57
CA CYS A 113 -8.35 -7.55 13.71
C CYS A 113 -7.96 -7.07 12.31
N ILE A 114 -8.20 -5.81 11.94
CA ILE A 114 -7.88 -5.32 10.59
C ILE A 114 -6.37 -5.34 10.37
N THR A 115 -6.01 -5.45 9.10
CA THR A 115 -4.64 -5.27 8.61
C THR A 115 -4.66 -4.35 7.40
N ILE A 116 -3.59 -3.62 7.12
CA ILE A 116 -3.54 -2.77 5.93
C ILE A 116 -3.55 -3.66 4.68
N PRO A 117 -4.55 -3.55 3.79
CA PRO A 117 -4.56 -4.30 2.54
C PRO A 117 -3.54 -3.76 1.56
N TYR A 118 -2.95 -4.62 0.74
CA TYR A 118 -2.03 -4.19 -0.30
C TYR A 118 -2.78 -3.88 -1.60
N TRP A 119 -2.24 -2.95 -2.39
CA TRP A 119 -2.74 -2.62 -3.72
C TRP A 119 -1.94 -3.37 -4.79
N ASP A 120 -2.58 -4.31 -5.47
CA ASP A 120 -1.97 -5.08 -6.55
C ASP A 120 -1.90 -4.30 -7.89
N TYR A 121 -1.08 -3.27 -7.92
CA TYR A 121 -0.85 -2.49 -9.13
C TYR A 121 -0.14 -3.27 -10.26
N PHE A 122 0.38 -4.48 -9.99
CA PHE A 122 0.91 -5.37 -11.03
C PHE A 122 -0.21 -6.04 -11.81
N ALA A 123 -1.26 -6.48 -11.11
CA ALA A 123 -2.48 -6.97 -11.75
C ALA A 123 -3.17 -5.86 -12.57
N ASP A 124 -3.24 -4.64 -12.03
CA ASP A 124 -3.80 -3.48 -12.74
C ASP A 124 -2.98 -3.13 -14.00
N TYR A 125 -1.65 -3.16 -13.91
CA TYR A 125 -0.79 -2.94 -15.08
C TYR A 125 -0.95 -4.04 -16.15
N ALA A 126 -1.18 -5.29 -15.76
CA ALA A 126 -1.48 -6.36 -16.71
C ALA A 126 -2.79 -6.09 -17.49
N LYS A 127 -3.84 -5.56 -16.83
CA LYS A 127 -5.08 -5.13 -17.51
C LYS A 127 -4.78 -4.05 -18.55
N PHE A 128 -3.96 -3.06 -18.18
CA PHE A 128 -3.54 -1.99 -19.10
C PHE A 128 -2.82 -2.53 -20.32
N LEU A 129 -1.83 -3.42 -20.15
CA LEU A 129 -1.08 -4.03 -21.26
C LEU A 129 -1.96 -4.85 -22.21
N THR A 130 -3.07 -5.40 -21.71
CA THR A 130 -4.03 -6.18 -22.51
C THR A 130 -5.19 -5.34 -23.06
N ASN A 131 -5.14 -4.00 -22.94
CA ASN A 131 -6.18 -3.07 -23.38
C ASN A 131 -7.56 -3.32 -22.77
N VAL A 132 -7.63 -3.90 -21.57
CA VAL A 132 -8.89 -4.08 -20.81
C VAL A 132 -9.36 -2.74 -20.21
N CYS A 133 -8.43 -1.80 -20.04
CA CYS A 133 -8.63 -0.47 -19.46
C CYS A 133 -7.63 0.50 -20.10
N THR A 134 -7.84 1.81 -19.91
CA THR A 134 -7.15 2.83 -20.71
C THR A 134 -6.28 3.81 -19.92
N ASN A 135 -6.53 3.98 -18.62
CA ASN A 135 -5.85 4.97 -17.79
C ASN A 135 -5.64 4.45 -16.36
N PHE A 136 -4.89 5.21 -15.58
CA PHE A 136 -4.48 4.84 -14.22
C PHE A 136 -5.66 4.47 -13.31
N GLU A 137 -6.73 5.27 -13.33
CA GLU A 137 -7.93 5.03 -12.51
C GLU A 137 -8.79 3.88 -13.05
N ASP A 138 -9.04 3.87 -14.37
CA ASP A 138 -9.91 2.89 -15.02
C ASP A 138 -9.42 1.46 -14.78
N CYS A 139 -8.09 1.27 -14.85
CA CYS A 139 -7.44 -0.02 -14.63
C CYS A 139 -7.52 -0.54 -13.19
N SER A 140 -7.78 0.32 -12.21
CA SER A 140 -7.68 -0.03 -10.79
C SER A 140 -9.03 0.01 -10.08
N THR A 141 -9.53 -1.16 -9.70
CA THR A 141 -10.66 -1.29 -8.76
C THR A 141 -10.36 -0.62 -7.43
N PHE A 142 -9.13 -0.75 -6.94
CA PHE A 142 -8.67 -0.11 -5.70
C PHE A 142 -8.77 1.42 -5.78
N LEU A 143 -8.26 2.07 -6.83
CA LEU A 143 -8.32 3.54 -6.92
C LEU A 143 -9.76 4.06 -6.97
N LYS A 144 -10.64 3.39 -7.73
CA LYS A 144 -12.07 3.70 -7.79
C LYS A 144 -12.75 3.51 -6.42
N ASP A 145 -12.50 2.38 -5.77
CA ASP A 145 -13.03 2.08 -4.43
C ASP A 145 -12.52 3.08 -3.38
N MET A 146 -11.30 3.59 -3.52
CA MET A 146 -10.72 4.60 -2.64
C MET A 146 -11.19 6.03 -2.96
N GLY A 147 -12.26 6.19 -3.74
CA GLY A 147 -12.92 7.47 -4.01
C GLY A 147 -12.54 8.13 -5.33
N GLY A 148 -11.65 7.51 -6.11
CA GLY A 148 -11.18 8.03 -7.41
C GLY A 148 -10.45 9.36 -7.29
N SER A 149 -10.40 10.08 -8.40
CA SER A 149 -9.68 11.35 -8.58
C SER A 149 -10.56 12.55 -8.92
N SER A 150 -11.88 12.37 -8.96
CA SER A 150 -12.80 13.42 -9.39
C SER A 150 -13.22 14.32 -8.22
N GLY A 151 -13.10 15.62 -8.41
CA GLY A 151 -13.47 16.64 -7.41
C GLY A 151 -13.14 18.05 -7.91
N PRO A 152 -13.63 19.11 -7.25
CA PRO A 152 -13.24 20.47 -7.59
C PRO A 152 -11.75 20.67 -7.35
N PHE A 153 -11.09 21.46 -8.18
CA PHE A 153 -9.69 21.80 -7.94
C PHE A 153 -9.54 22.60 -6.64
N ALA A 154 -8.53 22.27 -5.84
CA ALA A 154 -8.19 22.96 -4.61
C ALA A 154 -6.67 23.07 -4.41
N SER A 155 -6.28 24.08 -3.62
CA SER A 155 -4.93 24.25 -3.11
C SER A 155 -4.99 24.23 -1.59
N LEU A 156 -4.49 23.17 -0.97
CA LEU A 156 -4.49 23.00 0.49
C LEU A 156 -3.07 23.12 1.04
N THR A 157 -2.94 23.63 2.26
CA THR A 157 -1.65 23.66 2.98
C THR A 157 -1.62 22.54 4.01
N ILE A 158 -1.10 21.38 3.63
CA ILE A 158 -1.03 20.16 4.46
C ILE A 158 0.30 20.12 5.20
N ASN A 159 0.26 20.20 6.53
CA ASN A 159 1.43 20.36 7.40
C ASN A 159 2.48 21.36 6.86
N GLY A 160 2.02 22.55 6.43
CA GLY A 160 2.90 23.61 5.91
C GLY A 160 3.35 23.44 4.45
N ASN A 161 2.94 22.38 3.75
CA ASN A 161 3.25 22.15 2.35
C ASN A 161 2.03 22.44 1.48
N VAL A 162 2.21 23.23 0.41
CA VAL A 162 1.14 23.50 -0.56
C VAL A 162 0.95 22.27 -1.45
N VAL A 163 -0.27 21.75 -1.49
CA VAL A 163 -0.67 20.60 -2.29
C VAL A 163 -1.84 21.00 -3.17
N ASN A 164 -1.67 20.81 -4.47
CA ASN A 164 -2.65 21.15 -5.49
C ASN A 164 -3.25 19.88 -6.10
N GLY A 165 -4.55 19.89 -6.37
CA GLY A 165 -5.21 18.78 -7.05
C GLY A 165 -6.73 18.83 -6.94
N ASN A 166 -7.38 17.79 -7.42
CA ASN A 166 -8.82 17.60 -7.27
C ASN A 166 -9.11 17.20 -5.82
N CYS A 167 -9.92 17.98 -5.13
CA CYS A 167 -10.35 17.76 -3.76
C CYS A 167 -11.36 16.60 -3.70
N VAL A 168 -10.88 15.41 -3.34
CA VAL A 168 -11.68 14.18 -3.27
C VAL A 168 -12.12 13.93 -1.83
N ASN A 169 -13.43 13.95 -1.59
CA ASN A 169 -14.03 13.64 -0.27
C ASN A 169 -14.32 12.14 -0.07
N GLY A 170 -14.16 11.32 -1.11
CA GLY A 170 -14.34 9.87 -1.09
C GLY A 170 -15.78 9.37 -1.24
N LEU A 171 -16.79 10.24 -1.12
CA LEU A 171 -18.21 9.83 -1.06
C LEU A 171 -18.76 9.29 -2.40
N ALA A 172 -18.01 9.42 -3.49
CA ALA A 172 -18.34 8.77 -4.77
C ALA A 172 -18.23 7.24 -4.71
N SER A 173 -17.57 6.70 -3.67
CA SER A 173 -17.42 5.26 -3.43
C SER A 173 -18.00 4.89 -2.06
N PRO A 174 -18.68 3.73 -1.92
CA PRO A 174 -19.08 3.22 -0.62
C PRO A 174 -17.89 2.75 0.23
N TYR A 175 -16.66 2.75 -0.28
CA TYR A 175 -15.47 2.27 0.43
C TYR A 175 -14.48 3.38 0.80
N ALA A 176 -14.86 4.65 0.60
CA ALA A 176 -14.06 5.81 1.00
C ALA A 176 -14.91 6.85 1.74
N ASN A 177 -14.30 7.53 2.70
CA ASN A 177 -14.89 8.68 3.39
C ASN A 177 -13.78 9.54 4.00
N PHE A 178 -13.51 10.68 3.38
CA PHE A 178 -12.45 11.61 3.78
C PHE A 178 -13.02 12.94 4.28
N THR A 179 -14.32 13.01 4.59
CA THR A 179 -14.98 14.27 5.00
C THR A 179 -14.47 14.83 6.32
N ASN A 180 -13.77 14.01 7.11
CA ASN A 180 -13.11 14.42 8.35
C ASN A 180 -11.59 14.61 8.18
N PHE A 181 -11.07 14.60 6.95
CA PHE A 181 -9.65 14.85 6.71
C PHE A 181 -9.29 16.29 7.11
N CYS A 182 -8.27 16.42 7.95
CA CYS A 182 -7.71 17.69 8.41
C CYS A 182 -6.23 17.78 8.02
N GLU A 183 -5.79 18.98 7.64
CA GLU A 183 -4.46 19.25 7.09
C GLU A 183 -3.31 19.14 8.12
N LYS A 184 -3.65 19.17 9.42
CA LYS A 184 -2.74 19.01 10.56
C LYS A 184 -3.52 18.60 11.82
N SER A 185 -2.86 17.96 12.77
CA SER A 185 -3.45 17.42 14.01
C SER A 185 -4.00 18.50 14.95
N THR A 186 -3.55 19.74 14.78
CA THR A 186 -4.02 20.92 15.52
C THR A 186 -5.27 21.59 14.93
N ILE A 187 -5.77 21.10 13.79
CA ILE A 187 -7.05 21.52 13.19
C ILE A 187 -8.11 20.45 13.48
N SER A 188 -9.34 20.86 13.76
CA SER A 188 -10.48 19.95 13.93
C SER A 188 -11.81 20.58 13.51
N GLY A 189 -12.85 19.76 13.40
CA GLY A 189 -14.22 20.21 13.13
C GLY A 189 -14.37 20.89 11.77
N SER A 190 -15.12 22.00 11.74
CA SER A 190 -15.43 22.73 10.50
C SER A 190 -14.24 23.46 9.86
N SER A 191 -13.08 23.46 10.52
CA SER A 191 -11.85 24.04 9.96
C SER A 191 -11.08 23.07 9.06
N CYS A 192 -11.46 21.79 9.05
CA CYS A 192 -10.85 20.78 8.19
C CYS A 192 -11.40 20.88 6.76
N SER A 193 -10.56 20.69 5.75
CA SER A 193 -11.01 20.72 4.35
C SER A 193 -12.01 19.61 4.01
N GLY A 194 -11.93 18.47 4.69
CA GLY A 194 -12.78 17.31 4.42
C GLY A 194 -12.55 16.67 3.05
N CYS A 195 -11.37 16.88 2.46
CA CYS A 195 -10.99 16.26 1.19
C CYS A 195 -9.48 16.18 1.01
N ILE A 196 -9.05 15.27 0.15
CA ILE A 196 -7.65 15.03 -0.18
C ILE A 196 -7.39 15.51 -1.60
N PRO A 197 -6.41 16.40 -1.86
CA PRO A 197 -6.06 16.81 -3.21
C PRO A 197 -5.36 15.66 -3.95
N ARG A 198 -5.94 15.20 -5.05
CA ARG A 198 -5.42 14.11 -5.90
C ARG A 198 -5.13 14.59 -7.32
N GLY A 199 -4.23 13.91 -8.03
CA GLY A 199 -4.07 14.07 -9.48
C GLY A 199 -5.32 13.65 -10.24
N ALA A 200 -5.46 14.10 -11.48
CA ALA A 200 -6.55 13.69 -12.36
C ALA A 200 -6.25 12.31 -13.00
N TRP A 201 -6.34 11.24 -12.21
CA TRP A 201 -5.92 9.88 -12.60
C TRP A 201 -6.60 9.35 -13.86
N SER A 202 -7.80 9.82 -14.18
CA SER A 202 -8.51 9.45 -15.43
C SER A 202 -7.86 10.02 -16.70
N LEU A 203 -6.97 11.00 -16.56
CA LEU A 203 -6.21 11.62 -17.66
C LEU A 203 -4.77 11.08 -17.76
N GLU A 204 -4.35 10.24 -16.81
CA GLU A 204 -2.99 9.74 -16.72
C GLU A 204 -2.87 8.31 -17.26
N ASN A 205 -1.83 8.07 -18.06
CA ASN A 205 -1.47 6.71 -18.46
C ASN A 205 -1.01 5.89 -17.25
N TYR A 206 -1.23 4.58 -17.30
CA TYR A 206 -0.69 3.70 -16.28
C TYR A 206 0.85 3.70 -16.32
N PRO A 207 1.55 3.90 -15.19
CA PRO A 207 3.00 4.00 -15.18
C PRO A 207 3.64 2.71 -15.68
N SER A 208 4.68 2.85 -16.52
CA SER A 208 5.42 1.71 -17.07
C SER A 208 6.41 1.13 -16.05
N GLY A 209 6.93 -0.06 -16.33
CA GLY A 209 7.94 -0.72 -15.50
C GLY A 209 7.39 -1.54 -14.33
N ILE A 210 6.07 -1.68 -14.23
CA ILE A 210 5.35 -2.42 -13.17
C ILE A 210 4.95 -3.82 -13.65
N CYS A 211 5.79 -4.48 -14.45
CA CYS A 211 5.54 -5.86 -14.88
C CYS A 211 5.95 -6.88 -13.80
N TYR A 212 5.22 -7.99 -13.72
CA TYR A 212 5.67 -9.17 -12.97
C TYR A 212 7.04 -9.69 -13.42
N SER A 213 7.35 -9.63 -14.73
CA SER A 213 8.66 -10.01 -15.25
C SER A 213 9.79 -9.09 -14.78
N SER A 214 9.54 -7.79 -14.70
CA SER A 214 10.48 -6.82 -14.14
C SER A 214 10.71 -7.08 -12.65
N LEU A 215 9.64 -7.33 -11.89
CA LEU A 215 9.74 -7.68 -10.48
C LEU A 215 10.55 -8.96 -10.27
N ALA A 216 10.24 -10.02 -11.03
CA ALA A 216 10.98 -11.29 -10.96
C ALA A 216 12.48 -11.10 -11.21
N LYS A 217 12.84 -10.23 -12.18
CA LYS A 217 14.24 -9.86 -12.43
C LYS A 217 14.88 -9.18 -11.23
N TYR A 218 14.22 -8.19 -10.61
CA TYR A 218 14.76 -7.54 -9.41
C TYR A 218 14.92 -8.51 -8.23
N LEU A 219 14.02 -9.49 -8.10
CA LEU A 219 14.05 -10.51 -7.06
C LEU A 219 15.05 -11.63 -7.31
N SER A 220 15.50 -11.85 -8.54
CA SER A 220 16.43 -12.94 -8.90
C SER A 220 17.90 -12.51 -8.94
N LEU A 221 18.17 -11.21 -9.13
CA LEU A 221 19.53 -10.69 -9.32
C LEU A 221 20.31 -10.60 -8.00
N GLN A 222 21.53 -11.14 -8.01
CA GLN A 222 22.41 -11.20 -6.83
C GLN A 222 23.27 -9.93 -6.66
N PHE A 223 22.66 -8.75 -6.79
CA PHE A 223 23.34 -7.46 -6.60
C PHE A 223 23.24 -6.92 -5.16
N GLY A 224 22.66 -7.71 -4.25
CA GLY A 224 22.52 -7.37 -2.84
C GLY A 224 21.35 -6.43 -2.53
N PHE A 225 21.05 -6.29 -1.23
CA PHE A 225 19.85 -5.59 -0.76
C PHE A 225 19.86 -4.09 -1.05
N ALA A 226 21.02 -3.44 -0.94
CA ALA A 226 21.13 -2.00 -1.20
C ALA A 226 20.75 -1.67 -2.64
N TRP A 227 21.26 -2.43 -3.62
CA TRP A 227 20.91 -2.29 -5.03
C TRP A 227 19.41 -2.56 -5.26
N PHE A 228 18.88 -3.64 -4.70
CA PHE A 228 17.46 -3.98 -4.81
C PHE A 228 16.56 -2.86 -4.25
N SER A 229 16.81 -2.42 -3.01
CA SER A 229 16.03 -1.37 -2.36
C SER A 229 16.07 -0.07 -3.15
N GLN A 230 17.23 0.29 -3.71
CA GLN A 230 17.38 1.51 -4.51
C GLN A 230 16.58 1.45 -5.83
N ASN A 231 16.58 0.30 -6.51
CA ASN A 231 15.83 0.12 -7.75
C ASN A 231 14.31 0.07 -7.52
N ILE A 232 13.86 -0.51 -6.41
CA ILE A 232 12.44 -0.44 -6.03
C ILE A 232 12.04 1.00 -5.68
N HIS A 233 12.87 1.73 -4.93
CA HIS A 233 12.64 3.12 -4.54
C HIS A 233 12.44 4.05 -5.74
N TYR A 234 13.42 4.10 -6.64
CA TYR A 234 13.41 5.00 -7.80
C TYR A 234 12.65 4.44 -9.01
N GLY A 235 12.28 3.17 -8.97
CA GLY A 235 11.43 2.53 -9.96
C GLY A 235 9.96 2.55 -9.54
N VAL A 236 9.41 1.36 -9.26
CA VAL A 236 7.97 1.16 -9.03
C VAL A 236 7.39 2.06 -7.93
N HIS A 237 8.11 2.30 -6.84
CA HIS A 237 7.65 3.18 -5.76
C HIS A 237 7.46 4.62 -6.26
N GLN A 238 8.52 5.23 -6.80
CA GLN A 238 8.47 6.62 -7.28
C GLN A 238 7.48 6.79 -8.44
N SER A 239 7.37 5.81 -9.34
CA SER A 239 6.43 5.88 -10.46
C SER A 239 4.97 6.00 -10.00
N ILE A 240 4.55 5.21 -9.01
CA ILE A 240 3.19 5.28 -8.46
C ILE A 240 2.95 6.62 -7.77
N HIS A 241 3.89 7.08 -6.93
CA HIS A 241 3.81 8.39 -6.28
C HIS A 241 3.66 9.53 -7.30
N ASN A 242 4.47 9.51 -8.37
CA ASN A 242 4.44 10.53 -9.41
C ASN A 242 3.14 10.52 -10.21
N THR A 243 2.65 9.35 -10.65
CA THR A 243 1.42 9.27 -11.44
C THR A 243 0.18 9.63 -10.60
N ALA A 244 0.18 9.31 -9.31
CA ALA A 244 -0.94 9.68 -8.45
C ALA A 244 -1.05 11.21 -8.22
N MET A 245 0.06 11.96 -8.34
CA MET A 245 0.14 13.41 -8.14
C MET A 245 -0.56 13.87 -6.84
N GLY A 246 -0.98 15.14 -6.76
CA GLY A 246 -1.66 15.68 -5.57
C GLY A 246 -0.85 15.45 -4.30
N ALA A 247 -1.50 15.01 -3.22
CA ALA A 247 -0.84 14.64 -1.98
C ALA A 247 0.25 13.58 -2.22
N MET A 248 -0.04 12.55 -3.01
CA MET A 248 0.87 11.42 -3.24
C MET A 248 2.23 11.82 -3.80
N ALA A 249 2.35 12.92 -4.55
CA ALA A 249 3.61 13.42 -5.10
C ALA A 249 4.29 14.53 -4.27
N THR A 250 3.89 14.72 -3.01
CA THR A 250 4.42 15.78 -2.13
C THR A 250 4.97 15.23 -0.81
N TYR A 251 5.59 16.08 0.02
CA TYR A 251 6.07 15.68 1.35
C TYR A 251 4.98 15.05 2.25
N PRO A 252 3.78 15.62 2.37
CA PRO A 252 2.66 15.00 3.10
C PRO A 252 1.94 13.91 2.29
N THR A 253 2.69 13.05 1.59
CA THR A 253 2.13 11.96 0.77
C THR A 253 1.24 10.99 1.54
N SER A 254 1.53 10.74 2.82
CA SER A 254 0.71 9.92 3.70
C SER A 254 -0.64 10.54 4.09
N ALA A 255 -0.94 11.76 3.63
CA ALA A 255 -2.26 12.37 3.73
C ALA A 255 -3.29 11.66 2.85
N ASP A 256 -2.86 10.97 1.79
CA ASP A 256 -3.73 10.13 1.01
C ASP A 256 -3.73 8.69 1.56
N PRO A 257 -4.87 8.12 1.98
CA PRO A 257 -4.94 6.75 2.45
C PRO A 257 -4.46 5.68 1.46
N ILE A 258 -4.37 5.98 0.16
CA ILE A 258 -3.77 5.04 -0.81
C ILE A 258 -2.26 4.83 -0.57
N PHE A 259 -1.59 5.77 0.12
CA PHE A 259 -0.21 5.65 0.56
C PHE A 259 0.04 4.34 1.30
N TYR A 260 -0.84 4.00 2.25
CA TYR A 260 -0.64 2.84 3.13
C TYR A 260 -0.76 1.52 2.35
N SER A 261 -1.69 1.43 1.40
CA SER A 261 -1.81 0.25 0.54
C SER A 261 -0.71 0.15 -0.51
N HIS A 262 -0.26 1.29 -1.06
CA HIS A 262 0.91 1.35 -1.93
C HIS A 262 2.15 0.81 -1.21
N HIS A 263 2.41 1.32 0.00
CA HIS A 263 3.54 0.90 0.81
C HIS A 263 3.38 -0.53 1.35
N ALA A 264 2.16 -1.03 1.56
CA ALA A 264 1.94 -2.44 1.86
C ALA A 264 2.37 -3.35 0.69
N THR A 265 2.21 -2.90 -0.56
CA THR A 265 2.76 -3.61 -1.73
C THR A 265 4.28 -3.53 -1.81
N VAL A 266 4.88 -2.37 -1.50
CA VAL A 266 6.35 -2.25 -1.39
C VAL A 266 6.89 -3.17 -0.30
N ASP A 267 6.17 -3.29 0.82
CA ASP A 267 6.50 -4.18 1.93
C ASP A 267 6.37 -5.67 1.56
N LEU A 268 5.37 -6.02 0.75
CA LEU A 268 5.26 -7.35 0.14
C LEU A 268 6.45 -7.67 -0.76
N ILE A 269 6.84 -6.74 -1.65
CA ILE A 269 8.03 -6.88 -2.50
C ILE A 269 9.30 -7.07 -1.65
N HIS A 270 9.41 -6.32 -0.55
CA HIS A 270 10.49 -6.47 0.41
C HIS A 270 10.50 -7.86 1.04
N GLN A 271 9.35 -8.42 1.43
CA GLN A 271 9.26 -9.78 1.95
C GLN A 271 9.66 -10.84 0.89
N LEU A 272 9.19 -10.68 -0.35
CA LEU A 272 9.55 -11.57 -1.46
C LEU A 272 11.07 -11.62 -1.70
N TYR A 273 11.77 -10.49 -1.55
CA TYR A 273 13.23 -10.48 -1.66
C TYR A 273 13.89 -11.38 -0.62
N TYR A 274 13.45 -11.33 0.63
CA TYR A 274 14.00 -12.19 1.69
C TYR A 274 13.75 -13.66 1.40
N ASP A 275 12.54 -13.98 0.94
CA ASP A 275 12.17 -15.36 0.63
C ASP A 275 12.97 -15.90 -0.56
N CYS A 276 13.19 -15.08 -1.61
CA CYS A 276 13.92 -15.48 -2.81
C CYS A 276 15.46 -15.49 -2.65
N GLN A 277 16.04 -14.45 -2.05
CA GLN A 277 17.50 -14.25 -2.03
C GLN A 277 18.17 -14.76 -0.76
N ILE A 278 17.44 -14.80 0.36
CA ILE A 278 17.99 -15.24 1.65
C ILE A 278 17.55 -16.67 1.95
N GLY A 279 16.38 -17.10 1.45
CA GLY A 279 15.89 -18.48 1.60
C GLY A 279 15.66 -18.89 3.06
N ARG A 280 15.56 -17.91 3.96
CA ARG A 280 15.34 -18.13 5.39
C ARG A 280 14.08 -17.39 5.84
N PRO A 281 13.00 -18.11 6.16
CA PRO A 281 11.88 -17.52 6.87
C PRO A 281 12.39 -16.90 8.17
N LEU A 282 12.20 -15.60 8.37
CA LEU A 282 12.49 -14.97 9.66
C LEU A 282 11.48 -15.52 10.68
N THR A 283 11.98 -15.94 11.84
CA THR A 283 11.11 -16.33 12.95
C THR A 283 10.33 -15.11 13.46
N ASP A 284 9.17 -15.32 14.09
CA ASP A 284 8.37 -14.21 14.63
C ASP A 284 9.15 -13.39 15.67
N THR A 285 10.07 -14.03 16.40
CA THR A 285 10.99 -13.37 17.33
C THR A 285 11.95 -12.42 16.62
N GLU A 286 12.43 -12.79 15.43
CA GLU A 286 13.34 -11.96 14.62
C GLU A 286 12.59 -10.82 13.93
N LYS A 287 11.34 -11.05 13.53
CA LYS A 287 10.45 -10.00 12.99
C LYS A 287 10.13 -8.94 14.04
N LYS A 288 9.97 -9.30 15.32
CA LYS A 288 9.67 -8.34 16.42
C LYS A 288 10.84 -7.42 16.80
N LYS A 289 12.07 -7.72 16.36
CA LYS A 289 13.29 -6.98 16.72
C LYS A 289 13.79 -6.04 15.62
N ARG A 290 13.06 -5.92 14.50
CA ARG A 290 13.41 -5.09 13.33
C ARG A 290 12.24 -4.19 12.99
#